data_AF-A0A183Q7K2-F1
#
_entry.id   AF-A0A183Q7K2-F1
#
_cell.length_a   1.000
_cell.length_b   1.000
_cell.length_c   1.000
_cell.angle_alpha   90.00
_cell.angle_beta   90.00
_cell.angle_gamma   90.00
#
_symmetry.space_group_name_H-M   'P 1'
#
loop_
_entity.id
_entity.type
_entity.pdbx_description
1 polymer ?
#
loop_
_entity_poly.entity_id
_entity_poly.type
_entity_poly.pdbx_seq_one_letter_code
_entity_poly.pdbx_strand_id
1 'polypeptide(L)'
;MSANSGPNELFSTFYEEVKAIEKRDSVLTPKQQIDRLNRPGSTYFNLNPYDVLQVDPDAAMADIKKKYRQLSLLVHPDKNPDDIERSQKAFEAVNKAYKTLDDPETSRKCKEVVEEAKDLVEQMMIEKRKRVKKTSGSITIEEDDPEKRRHAIYVQTCKLFADLERLRVEEEQKQCSERFVFVGFFF
;
A
#
# COMPACT_ATOMS: atom_id res chain seq x y z
N MET A 1 -1.20 11.27 -54.61
CA MET A 1 -2.59 10.81 -54.50
C MET A 1 -2.86 10.58 -53.03
N SER A 2 -3.58 11.50 -52.39
CA SER A 2 -3.87 11.43 -50.96
C SER A 2 -4.81 10.27 -50.69
N ALA A 3 -4.39 9.39 -49.77
CA ALA A 3 -5.14 8.19 -49.40
C ALA A 3 -6.49 8.58 -48.80
N ASN A 4 -7.56 8.03 -49.36
CA ASN A 4 -8.91 8.13 -48.82
C ASN A 4 -9.07 7.02 -47.78
N SER A 5 -8.74 7.33 -46.53
CA SER A 5 -8.91 6.42 -45.39
C SER A 5 -10.40 6.15 -45.17
N GLY A 6 -10.82 4.91 -45.41
CA GLY A 6 -12.23 4.52 -45.40
C GLY A 6 -12.86 4.51 -44.00
N PRO A 7 -14.20 4.41 -43.90
CA PRO A 7 -14.93 4.36 -42.63
C PRO A 7 -14.49 3.21 -41.69
N ASN A 8 -13.89 2.14 -42.23
CA ASN A 8 -13.32 1.05 -41.45
C ASN A 8 -11.99 1.41 -40.74
N GLU A 9 -11.17 2.31 -41.29
CA GLU A 9 -9.97 2.81 -40.61
C GLU A 9 -10.33 3.74 -39.46
N LEU A 10 -11.32 4.63 -39.67
CA LEU A 10 -11.87 5.48 -38.61
C LEU A 10 -12.45 4.65 -37.45
N PHE A 11 -13.13 3.54 -37.74
CA PHE A 11 -13.65 2.63 -36.71
C PHE A 11 -12.52 1.89 -35.97
N SER A 12 -11.44 1.51 -36.65
CA SER A 12 -10.27 0.88 -36.01
C SER A 12 -9.50 1.85 -35.11
N THR A 13 -9.28 3.10 -35.56
CA THR A 13 -8.64 4.16 -34.76
C THR A 13 -9.48 4.52 -33.54
N PHE A 14 -10.80 4.59 -33.68
CA PHE A 14 -11.73 4.76 -32.57
C PHE A 14 -11.62 3.60 -31.55
N TYR A 15 -11.56 2.35 -32.02
CA TYR A 15 -11.44 1.17 -31.16
C TYR A 15 -10.09 1.13 -30.39
N GLU A 16 -9.01 1.63 -30.98
CA GLU A 16 -7.70 1.78 -30.31
C GLU A 16 -7.68 2.96 -29.32
N GLU A 17 -8.33 4.07 -29.64
CA GLU A 17 -8.48 5.22 -28.77
C GLU A 17 -9.34 4.89 -27.53
N VAL A 18 -10.42 4.12 -27.69
CA VAL A 18 -11.23 3.57 -26.58
C VAL A 18 -10.43 2.61 -25.72
N LYS A 19 -9.65 1.69 -26.30
CA LYS A 19 -8.75 0.82 -25.52
C LYS A 19 -7.64 1.60 -24.79
N ALA A 20 -7.18 2.71 -25.37
CA ALA A 20 -6.27 3.62 -24.69
C ALA A 20 -6.97 4.43 -23.57
N ILE A 21 -8.27 4.70 -23.66
CA ILE A 21 -9.10 5.29 -22.59
C ILE A 21 -9.35 4.26 -21.49
N GLU A 22 -9.72 3.01 -21.81
CA GLU A 22 -9.94 1.93 -20.83
C GLU A 22 -8.64 1.49 -20.12
N LYS A 23 -7.49 1.55 -20.79
CA LYS A 23 -6.17 1.35 -20.16
C LYS A 23 -5.70 2.58 -19.37
N ARG A 24 -6.30 3.75 -19.59
CA ARG A 24 -6.17 4.95 -18.74
C ARG A 24 -7.13 4.91 -17.53
N ASP A 25 -8.26 4.21 -17.63
CA ASP A 25 -9.18 3.86 -16.53
C ASP A 25 -8.72 2.64 -15.70
N SER A 26 -7.74 1.89 -16.23
CA SER A 26 -6.88 0.99 -15.45
C SER A 26 -5.91 1.86 -14.65
N VAL A 27 -6.06 2.08 -13.35
CA VAL A 27 -6.05 1.04 -12.32
C VAL A 27 -7.05 1.34 -11.18
N LEU A 28 -7.71 2.50 -11.14
CA LEU A 28 -8.83 2.84 -10.22
C LEU A 28 -9.33 4.26 -10.57
N THR A 29 -10.65 4.50 -10.58
CA THR A 29 -11.20 5.87 -10.77
C THR A 29 -10.84 6.76 -9.57
N PRO A 30 -10.85 8.10 -9.70
CA PRO A 30 -10.65 9.02 -8.56
C PRO A 30 -11.50 8.65 -7.34
N LYS A 31 -12.78 8.34 -7.55
CA LYS A 31 -13.71 7.91 -6.49
C LYS A 31 -13.30 6.59 -5.86
N GLN A 32 -12.96 5.58 -6.67
CA GLN A 32 -12.52 4.29 -6.14
C GLN A 32 -11.21 4.42 -5.35
N GLN A 33 -10.32 5.31 -5.76
CA GLN A 33 -9.05 5.57 -5.08
C GLN A 33 -9.26 6.25 -3.72
N ILE A 34 -10.22 7.18 -3.67
CA ILE A 34 -10.68 7.79 -2.42
C ILE A 34 -11.32 6.75 -1.51
N ASP A 35 -12.21 5.91 -2.03
CA ASP A 35 -12.88 4.86 -1.26
C ASP A 35 -11.90 3.82 -0.71
N ARG A 36 -10.86 3.46 -1.49
CA ARG A 36 -9.78 2.57 -1.06
C ARG A 36 -9.02 3.14 0.14
N LEU A 37 -8.68 4.42 0.09
CA LEU A 37 -7.90 5.10 1.13
C LEU A 37 -8.75 5.41 2.37
N ASN A 38 -10.06 5.53 2.20
CA ASN A 38 -11.03 5.80 3.27
C ASN A 38 -11.80 4.55 3.72
N ARG A 39 -11.38 3.35 3.31
CA ARG A 39 -12.01 2.09 3.71
C ARG A 39 -12.05 1.94 5.24
N PRO A 40 -13.05 1.25 5.82
CA PRO A 40 -13.00 0.92 7.24
C PRO A 40 -11.71 0.14 7.56
N GLY A 41 -10.99 0.58 8.59
CA GLY A 41 -9.65 0.06 8.91
C GLY A 41 -8.50 0.77 8.20
N SER A 42 -8.76 1.83 7.42
CA SER A 42 -7.74 2.66 6.76
C SER A 42 -6.67 3.16 7.73
N THR A 43 -6.98 3.36 9.01
CA THR A 43 -6.01 3.71 10.05
C THR A 43 -4.85 2.73 10.12
N TYR A 44 -5.10 1.43 10.00
CA TYR A 44 -4.05 0.40 10.06
C TYR A 44 -3.48 0.08 8.68
N PHE A 45 -4.32 0.08 7.64
CA PHE A 45 -3.85 -0.18 6.28
C PHE A 45 -2.95 0.94 5.74
N ASN A 46 -3.25 2.19 6.06
CA ASN A 46 -2.48 3.34 5.62
C ASN A 46 -1.15 3.51 6.40
N LEU A 47 -0.89 2.66 7.40
CA LEU A 47 0.41 2.59 8.07
C LEU A 47 1.50 2.05 7.13
N ASN A 48 1.12 1.21 6.17
CA ASN A 48 2.05 0.72 5.16
C ASN A 48 2.15 1.75 4.02
N PRO A 49 3.25 2.52 3.92
CA PRO A 49 3.37 3.56 2.90
C PRO A 49 3.47 2.99 1.47
N TYR A 50 3.98 1.77 1.32
CA TYR A 50 4.09 1.11 0.02
C TYR A 50 2.72 0.70 -0.54
N ASP A 51 1.81 0.23 0.33
CA ASP A 51 0.42 -0.09 -0.04
C ASP A 51 -0.37 1.18 -0.41
N VAL A 52 -0.18 2.27 0.35
CA VAL A 52 -0.81 3.56 0.06
C VAL A 52 -0.40 4.08 -1.33
N LEU A 53 0.88 4.00 -1.67
CA LEU A 53 1.38 4.48 -2.96
C LEU A 53 1.28 3.46 -4.10
N GLN A 54 0.83 2.23 -3.82
CA GLN A 54 0.77 1.12 -4.77
C GLN A 54 2.11 0.89 -5.49
N VAL A 55 3.17 0.80 -4.68
CA VAL A 55 4.54 0.54 -5.12
C VAL A 55 5.06 -0.71 -4.44
N ASP A 56 5.97 -1.39 -5.11
CA ASP A 56 6.72 -2.47 -4.48
C ASP A 56 7.65 -1.91 -3.38
N PRO A 57 7.88 -2.65 -2.29
CA PRO A 57 8.84 -2.25 -1.25
C PRO A 57 10.28 -2.07 -1.78
N ASP A 58 10.61 -2.77 -2.86
CA ASP A 58 11.90 -2.73 -3.54
C ASP A 58 11.95 -1.65 -4.65
N ALA A 59 10.90 -0.84 -4.80
CA ALA A 59 10.83 0.19 -5.83
C ALA A 59 11.84 1.32 -5.60
N ALA A 60 12.35 1.88 -6.70
CA ALA A 60 13.24 3.02 -6.65
C ALA A 60 12.50 4.30 -6.21
N MET A 61 13.21 5.23 -5.57
CA MET A 61 12.65 6.53 -5.17
C MET A 61 12.06 7.31 -6.35
N ALA A 62 12.60 7.14 -7.56
CA ALA A 62 12.05 7.73 -8.77
C ALA A 62 10.61 7.24 -9.07
N ASP A 63 10.35 5.94 -8.90
CA ASP A 63 9.03 5.34 -9.11
C ASP A 63 8.05 5.74 -8.02
N ILE A 64 8.50 5.79 -6.76
CA ILE A 64 7.73 6.30 -5.62
C ILE A 64 7.25 7.72 -5.90
N LYS A 65 8.15 8.61 -6.34
CA LYS A 65 7.81 10.00 -6.65
C LYS A 65 6.85 10.11 -7.83
N LYS A 66 7.00 9.25 -8.84
CA LYS A 66 6.07 9.19 -9.99
C LYS A 66 4.68 8.78 -9.55
N LYS A 67 4.55 7.74 -8.72
CA LYS A 67 3.28 7.24 -8.20
C LYS A 67 2.60 8.22 -7.26
N TYR A 68 3.36 8.86 -6.37
CA TYR A 68 2.87 9.94 -5.53
C TYR A 68 2.21 11.04 -6.36
N ARG A 69 2.90 11.56 -7.38
CA ARG A 69 2.35 12.61 -8.27
C ARG A 69 1.06 12.17 -8.95
N GLN A 70 1.00 10.93 -9.44
CA GLN A 70 -0.21 10.39 -10.07
C GLN A 70 -1.38 10.31 -9.08
N LEU A 71 -1.16 9.73 -7.90
CA LEU A 71 -2.20 9.55 -6.89
C LEU A 71 -2.67 10.88 -6.30
N SER A 72 -1.76 11.81 -6.01
CA SER A 72 -2.09 13.14 -5.51
C SER A 72 -3.02 13.90 -6.44
N LEU A 73 -2.84 13.78 -7.76
CA LEU A 73 -3.73 14.39 -8.74
C LEU A 73 -5.10 13.72 -8.77
N LEU A 74 -5.17 12.40 -8.61
CA LEU A 74 -6.44 11.66 -8.62
C LEU A 74 -7.31 11.99 -7.40
N VAL A 75 -6.71 12.12 -6.22
CA VAL A 75 -7.44 12.34 -4.96
C VAL A 75 -7.54 13.81 -4.54
N HIS A 76 -7.08 14.75 -5.37
CA HIS A 76 -7.08 16.17 -5.00
C HIS A 76 -8.51 16.71 -4.84
N PRO A 77 -8.81 17.53 -3.81
CA PRO A 77 -10.16 18.07 -3.59
C PRO A 77 -10.66 18.96 -4.74
N ASP A 78 -9.76 19.69 -5.41
CA ASP A 78 -10.10 20.53 -6.58
C ASP A 78 -10.70 19.73 -7.76
N LYS A 79 -10.22 18.49 -7.98
CA LYS A 79 -10.73 17.63 -9.06
C LYS A 79 -11.95 16.81 -8.64
N ASN A 80 -12.27 16.81 -7.36
CA ASN A 80 -13.36 16.03 -6.77
C ASN A 80 -14.26 16.95 -5.92
N PRO A 81 -14.90 17.98 -6.51
CA PRO A 81 -15.72 18.95 -5.79
C PRO A 81 -16.97 18.34 -5.14
N ASP A 82 -17.44 17.19 -5.64
CA ASP A 82 -18.56 16.45 -5.07
C ASP A 82 -18.23 15.81 -3.71
N ASP A 83 -16.94 15.57 -3.43
CA ASP A 83 -16.45 14.71 -2.33
C ASP A 83 -15.21 15.32 -1.64
N ILE A 84 -15.25 16.62 -1.35
CA ILE A 84 -14.09 17.40 -0.85
C ILE A 84 -13.51 16.80 0.43
N GLU A 85 -14.33 16.46 1.42
CA GLU A 85 -13.85 15.92 2.70
C GLU A 85 -13.16 14.55 2.54
N ARG A 86 -13.74 13.66 1.74
CA ARG A 86 -13.18 12.33 1.50
C ARG A 86 -11.88 12.43 0.69
N SER A 87 -11.86 13.32 -0.28
CA SER A 87 -10.70 13.63 -1.11
C SER A 87 -9.54 14.18 -0.28
N GLN A 88 -9.84 15.12 0.64
CA GLN A 88 -8.84 15.68 1.55
C GLN A 88 -8.20 14.61 2.43
N LYS A 89 -9.00 13.73 3.05
CA LYS A 89 -8.48 12.61 3.87
C LYS A 89 -7.61 11.65 3.06
N ALA A 90 -8.05 11.31 1.85
CA ALA A 90 -7.29 10.45 0.95
C ALA A 90 -5.96 11.11 0.52
N PHE A 91 -5.98 12.41 0.23
CA PHE A 91 -4.80 13.18 -0.11
C PHE A 91 -3.80 13.23 1.06
N GLU A 92 -4.28 13.45 2.29
CA GLU A 92 -3.45 13.44 3.49
C GLU A 92 -2.77 12.09 3.71
N ALA A 93 -3.49 10.97 3.49
CA ALA A 93 -2.91 9.63 3.57
C ALA A 93 -1.79 9.42 2.55
N VAL A 94 -2.01 9.79 1.29
CA VAL A 94 -1.00 9.72 0.21
C VAL A 94 0.22 10.60 0.53
N ASN A 95 -0.01 11.80 1.05
CA ASN A 95 1.05 12.71 1.43
C ASN A 95 1.87 12.21 2.62
N LYS A 96 1.21 11.64 3.64
CA LYS A 96 1.88 11.02 4.79
C LYS A 96 2.76 9.86 4.34
N ALA A 97 2.24 8.96 3.51
CA ALA A 97 3.01 7.83 2.98
C ALA A 97 4.25 8.27 2.19
N TYR A 98 4.13 9.29 1.34
CA TYR A 98 5.27 9.84 0.62
C TYR A 98 6.32 10.41 1.58
N LYS A 99 5.92 11.23 2.55
CA LYS A 99 6.86 11.82 3.53
C LYS A 99 7.63 10.75 4.30
N THR A 100 6.96 9.66 4.68
CA THR A 100 7.60 8.53 5.36
C THR A 100 8.64 7.82 4.49
N LEU A 101 8.46 7.78 3.17
CA LEU A 101 9.43 7.17 2.25
C LEU A 101 10.50 8.14 1.76
N ASP A 102 10.22 9.44 1.76
CA ASP A 102 11.13 10.51 1.35
C ASP A 102 12.22 10.75 2.40
N ASP A 103 11.86 10.65 3.69
CA ASP A 103 12.86 10.74 4.77
C ASP A 103 13.68 9.44 4.86
N PRO A 104 15.03 9.52 4.81
CA PRO A 104 15.88 8.34 4.76
C PRO A 104 15.83 7.49 6.03
N GLU A 105 15.60 8.10 7.20
CA GLU A 105 15.53 7.38 8.47
C GLU A 105 14.23 6.57 8.54
N THR A 106 13.09 7.20 8.25
CA THR A 106 11.80 6.48 8.27
C THR A 106 11.68 5.50 7.12
N SER A 107 12.21 5.81 5.93
CA SER A 107 12.25 4.90 4.79
C SER A 107 13.05 3.64 5.11
N ARG A 108 14.20 3.79 5.78
CA ARG A 108 14.99 2.66 6.26
C ARG A 108 14.21 1.79 7.25
N LYS A 109 13.57 2.38 8.26
CA LYS A 109 12.73 1.64 9.22
C LYS A 109 11.61 0.88 8.51
N CYS A 110 10.93 1.51 7.55
CA CYS A 110 9.90 0.84 6.76
C CYS A 110 10.44 -0.35 5.95
N LYS A 111 11.66 -0.25 5.41
CA LYS A 111 12.30 -1.38 4.71
C LYS A 111 12.67 -2.51 5.67
N GLU A 112 13.22 -2.19 6.84
CA GLU A 112 13.56 -3.18 7.86
C GLU A 112 12.32 -3.99 8.29
N VAL A 113 11.17 -3.34 8.45
CA VAL A 113 9.89 -4.02 8.76
C VAL A 113 9.44 -4.95 7.64
N VAL A 114 9.62 -4.54 6.38
CA VAL A 114 9.26 -5.38 5.23
C VAL A 114 10.19 -6.59 5.12
N GLU A 115 11.50 -6.41 5.31
CA GLU A 115 12.46 -7.51 5.31
C GLU A 115 12.18 -8.50 6.44
N GLU A 116 11.87 -8.01 7.65
CA GLU A 116 11.44 -8.86 8.76
C GLU A 116 10.18 -9.67 8.40
N ALA A 117 9.19 -9.05 7.75
CA ALA A 117 8.01 -9.76 7.28
C ALA A 117 8.33 -10.86 6.26
N LYS A 118 9.25 -10.59 5.32
CA LYS A 118 9.72 -11.57 4.33
C LYS A 118 10.39 -12.75 5.04
N ASP A 119 11.27 -12.48 6.00
CA ASP A 119 12.01 -13.51 6.76
C ASP A 119 11.08 -14.40 7.59
N LEU A 120 10.10 -13.80 8.28
CA LEU A 120 9.12 -14.55 9.08
C LEU A 120 8.29 -15.50 8.20
N VAL A 121 7.85 -15.03 7.04
CA VAL A 121 7.10 -15.87 6.09
C VAL A 121 7.99 -16.98 5.54
N GLU A 122 9.22 -16.69 5.16
CA GLU A 122 10.17 -17.71 4.68
C GLU A 122 10.43 -18.78 5.75
N GLN A 123 10.64 -18.40 7.00
CA GLN A 123 10.82 -19.34 8.12
C GLN A 123 9.58 -20.21 8.33
N MET A 124 8.38 -19.61 8.33
CA MET A 124 7.12 -20.33 8.46
C MET A 124 6.94 -21.36 7.33
N MET A 125 7.31 -21.00 6.10
CA MET A 125 7.26 -21.88 4.93
C MET A 125 8.26 -23.04 5.05
N ILE A 126 9.50 -22.76 5.47
CA ILE A 126 10.52 -23.79 5.72
C ILE A 126 10.03 -24.78 6.79
N GLU A 127 9.43 -24.29 7.87
CA GLU A 127 8.92 -25.14 8.93
C GLU A 127 7.73 -26.00 8.47
N LYS A 128 6.77 -25.41 7.74
CA LYS A 128 5.66 -26.14 7.11
C LYS A 128 6.18 -27.22 6.16
N ARG A 129 7.17 -26.93 5.32
CA ARG A 129 7.85 -27.91 4.44
C ARG A 129 8.44 -29.07 5.22
N LYS A 130 9.14 -28.79 6.32
CA LYS A 130 9.71 -29.84 7.20
C LYS A 130 8.60 -30.71 7.81
N ARG A 131 7.49 -30.11 8.26
CA ARG A 131 6.34 -30.84 8.84
C ARG A 131 5.65 -31.71 7.79
N VAL A 132 5.33 -31.18 6.61
CA VAL A 132 4.68 -31.95 5.52
C VAL A 132 5.55 -33.10 5.04
N LYS A 133 6.87 -32.88 4.90
CA LYS A 133 7.82 -33.94 4.55
C LYS A 133 7.84 -35.08 5.58
N LYS A 134 7.69 -34.74 6.87
CA LYS A 134 7.65 -35.72 7.98
C LYS A 134 6.34 -36.50 8.03
N THR A 135 5.22 -35.88 7.67
CA THR A 135 3.87 -36.45 7.86
C THR A 135 3.32 -37.15 6.61
N SER A 136 3.70 -36.75 5.40
CA SER A 136 3.01 -37.18 4.16
C SER A 136 3.90 -37.77 3.04
N GLY A 137 5.23 -37.67 3.14
CA GLY A 137 6.16 -38.21 2.13
C GLY A 137 6.10 -37.56 0.72
N SER A 138 5.19 -36.62 0.47
CA SER A 138 5.07 -35.85 -0.78
C SER A 138 5.69 -34.44 -0.63
N ILE A 139 6.33 -33.94 -1.70
CA ILE A 139 7.16 -32.72 -1.71
C ILE A 139 6.37 -31.46 -2.13
N THR A 140 5.26 -31.61 -2.85
CA THR A 140 4.50 -30.48 -3.39
C THR A 140 3.47 -29.96 -2.39
N ILE A 141 3.69 -28.73 -1.92
CA ILE A 141 2.74 -27.98 -1.09
C ILE A 141 2.07 -26.93 -1.99
N GLU A 142 0.76 -26.74 -1.87
CA GLU A 142 -0.01 -25.66 -2.54
C GLU A 142 0.45 -24.22 -2.21
N GLU A 143 1.47 -24.07 -1.36
CA GLU A 143 2.11 -22.80 -0.95
C GLU A 143 3.38 -22.47 -1.74
N ASP A 144 3.75 -23.24 -2.76
CA ASP A 144 4.80 -22.86 -3.72
C ASP A 144 4.33 -21.86 -4.78
N ASP A 145 3.04 -21.55 -4.82
CA ASP A 145 2.50 -20.51 -5.69
C ASP A 145 3.05 -19.12 -5.29
N PRO A 146 3.69 -18.40 -6.23
CA PRO A 146 4.32 -17.12 -5.94
C PRO A 146 3.31 -16.04 -5.51
N GLU A 147 2.04 -16.14 -5.91
CA GLU A 147 1.01 -15.17 -5.51
C GLU A 147 0.59 -15.36 -4.06
N LYS A 148 0.41 -16.61 -3.62
CA LYS A 148 0.13 -16.92 -2.21
C LYS A 148 1.27 -16.48 -1.30
N ARG A 149 2.53 -16.63 -1.74
CA ARG A 149 3.70 -16.13 -1.00
C ARG A 149 3.68 -14.61 -0.88
N ARG A 150 3.44 -13.89 -1.98
CA ARG A 150 3.31 -12.43 -1.97
C ARG A 150 2.18 -11.98 -1.04
N HIS A 151 1.04 -12.67 -1.07
CA HIS A 151 -0.07 -12.39 -0.16
C HIS A 151 0.30 -12.62 1.31
N ALA A 152 0.99 -13.72 1.63
CA ALA A 152 1.46 -14.00 2.99
C ALA A 152 2.43 -12.92 3.49
N ILE A 153 3.39 -12.49 2.65
CA ILE A 153 4.31 -11.39 2.97
C ILE A 153 3.54 -10.10 3.21
N TYR A 154 2.57 -9.77 2.36
CA TYR A 154 1.70 -8.60 2.53
C TYR A 154 0.94 -8.64 3.87
N VAL A 155 0.29 -9.76 4.19
CA VAL A 155 -0.46 -9.92 5.45
C VAL A 155 0.47 -9.76 6.66
N GLN A 156 1.64 -10.38 6.62
CA GLN A 156 2.61 -10.28 7.70
C GLN A 156 3.18 -8.87 7.84
N THR A 157 3.44 -8.19 6.72
CA THR A 157 3.90 -6.79 6.70
C THR A 157 2.87 -5.87 7.34
N CYS A 158 1.60 -5.97 6.94
CA CYS A 158 0.51 -5.19 7.54
C CYS A 158 0.38 -5.45 9.05
N LYS A 159 0.58 -6.71 9.48
CA LYS A 159 0.54 -7.07 10.90
C LYS A 159 1.67 -6.41 11.68
N LEU A 160 2.91 -6.48 11.19
CA LEU A 160 4.06 -5.83 11.86
C LEU A 160 3.88 -4.31 11.95
N PHE A 161 3.43 -3.64 10.88
CA PHE A 161 3.14 -2.20 10.93
C PHE A 161 2.06 -1.85 11.96
N ALA A 162 1.00 -2.68 12.06
CA ALA A 162 -0.05 -2.47 13.06
C ALA A 162 0.45 -2.72 14.49
N ASP A 163 1.30 -3.73 14.70
CA ASP A 163 1.87 -4.04 16.01
C ASP A 163 2.86 -2.95 16.46
N LEU A 164 3.67 -2.40 15.55
CA LEU A 164 4.53 -1.24 15.83
C LEU A 164 3.74 0.00 16.22
N GLU A 165 2.65 0.31 15.52
CA GLU A 165 1.80 1.45 15.88
C GLU A 165 1.10 1.24 17.24
N ARG A 166 0.69 0.00 17.55
CA ARG A 166 0.15 -0.34 18.88
C ARG A 166 1.17 -0.11 19.97
N LEU A 167 2.39 -0.61 19.79
CA LEU A 167 3.48 -0.42 20.75
C LEU A 167 3.78 1.08 20.96
N ARG A 168 3.81 1.87 19.89
CA ARG A 168 4.00 3.32 19.96
C ARG A 168 2.91 4.01 20.79
N VAL A 169 1.64 3.68 20.56
CA VAL A 169 0.51 4.24 21.32
C VAL A 169 0.55 3.82 22.79
N GLU A 170 0.91 2.58 23.08
CA GLU A 170 1.07 2.09 24.45
C GLU A 170 2.20 2.82 25.20
N GLU A 171 3.33 3.07 24.53
CA GLU A 171 4.44 3.86 25.10
C GLU A 171 4.04 5.30 25.37
N GLU A 172 3.35 5.96 24.43
CA GLU A 172 2.84 7.32 24.60
C GLU A 172 1.82 7.39 25.76
N GLN A 173 0.94 6.40 25.90
CA GLN A 173 0.00 6.32 27.02
C GLN A 173 0.71 6.10 28.35
N LYS A 174 1.71 5.22 28.41
CA LYS A 174 2.54 5.02 29.61
C LYS A 174 3.25 6.31 30.00
N GLN A 175 3.90 6.97 29.04
CA GLN A 175 4.62 8.22 29.31
C GLN A 175 3.69 9.36 29.74
N CYS A 176 2.50 9.47 29.13
CA CYS A 176 1.48 10.42 29.56
C CYS A 176 0.98 10.10 30.98
N SER A 177 0.75 8.82 31.30
CA SER A 177 0.32 8.37 32.62
C SER A 177 1.38 8.61 33.70
N GLU A 178 2.65 8.33 33.42
CA GLU A 178 3.77 8.61 34.33
C GLU A 178 3.93 10.11 34.57
N ARG A 179 3.79 10.91 33.51
CA ARG A 179 3.82 12.38 33.62
C ARG A 179 2.66 12.90 34.47
N PHE A 180 1.47 12.31 34.37
CA PHE A 180 0.31 12.67 35.19
C PHE A 180 0.50 12.26 36.67
N VAL A 181 1.06 11.08 36.94
CA VAL A 181 1.37 10.63 38.31
C VAL A 181 2.39 11.57 38.97
N PHE A 182 3.39 12.03 38.21
CA PHE A 182 4.40 12.94 38.73
C PHE A 182 3.85 14.36 39.02
N VAL A 183 2.89 14.84 38.23
CA VAL A 183 2.23 16.14 38.46
C VAL A 183 1.19 16.07 39.60
N GLY A 184 0.55 14.91 39.79
CA GLY A 184 -0.43 14.69 40.87
C GLY A 184 0.18 14.50 42.28
N PHE A 185 1.50 14.36 42.40
CA PHE A 185 2.20 14.23 43.69
C PHE A 185 2.75 15.56 44.23
N PHE A 186 2.57 16.66 43.48
CA PHE A 186 3.09 18.00 43.82
C PHE A 186 2.00 19.00 44.23
N PHE A 187 0.78 18.53 44.52
CA PHE A 187 -0.33 19.33 45.06
C PHE A 187 -0.90 18.70 46.33
#